data_AF-G0UU55-F1
#
_entry.id   AF-G0UU55-F1
#
_cell.length_a   1.000
_cell.length_b   1.000
_cell.length_c   1.000
_cell.angle_alpha   90.00
_cell.angle_beta   90.00
_cell.angle_gamma   90.00
#
_symmetry.space_group_name_H-M   'P 1'
#
loop_
_entity.id
_entity.type
_entity.pdbx_description
1 polymer ?
#
loop_
_entity_poly.entity_id
_entity_poly.type
_entity_poly.pdbx_seq_one_letter_code
_entity_poly.pdbx_strand_id
1 'polypeptide(L)'
;SLELGDIGEFNQCQASLKKMYENAPPNAENSSSDFFCYRLAYLSLGGQHDALATELICYTSTITSKSANSKGSVLSGIKKKDVRRTLMLCGACEEGDCFTITRSLAALPRGMHSLVKIYLQRCRLRWLRELLVGLRGMVSVRFITSCLGFLPTNTTTPKGSKEFWLDGSCPEARNAFKLFFEMIKFTLPPDCSFDKEIKRNEMKLNGTQESQSDSAADAVNAEALFKCVDEYITFLGTRADSKLSTVE
;
A
#
# COMPACT_ATOMS: atom_id res chain seq x y z
N SER A 1 1.98 -16.97 -6.20
CA SER A 1 1.79 -15.60 -6.70
C SER A 1 2.05 -14.49 -5.69
N LEU A 2 1.12 -14.08 -4.80
CA LEU A 2 1.26 -12.82 -4.03
C LEU A 2 2.49 -12.74 -3.11
N GLU A 3 2.80 -13.82 -2.39
CA GLU A 3 3.99 -13.87 -1.52
C GLU A 3 5.31 -13.81 -2.31
N LEU A 4 5.27 -14.20 -3.59
CA LEU A 4 6.39 -14.14 -4.53
C LEU A 4 6.42 -12.81 -5.32
N GLY A 5 5.45 -11.91 -5.08
CA GLY A 5 5.33 -10.65 -5.81
C GLY A 5 4.91 -10.79 -7.27
N ASP A 6 4.49 -11.97 -7.72
CA ASP A 6 4.08 -12.20 -9.11
C ASP A 6 2.64 -11.73 -9.35
N ILE A 7 2.51 -10.48 -9.79
CA ILE A 7 1.24 -9.85 -10.14
C ILE A 7 0.65 -10.48 -11.41
N GLY A 8 1.49 -10.95 -12.33
CA GLY A 8 1.05 -11.58 -13.59
C GLY A 8 0.36 -12.91 -13.32
N GLU A 9 1.02 -13.79 -12.56
CA GLU A 9 0.46 -15.05 -12.09
C GLU A 9 -0.75 -14.78 -11.18
N PHE A 10 -0.70 -13.79 -10.29
CA PHE A 10 -1.87 -13.44 -9.47
C PHE A 10 -3.08 -13.05 -10.33
N ASN A 11 -2.88 -12.28 -11.39
CA ASN A 11 -3.96 -11.89 -12.31
C ASN A 11 -4.52 -13.08 -13.08
N GLN A 12 -3.66 -13.98 -13.55
CA GLN A 12 -4.10 -15.21 -14.18
C GLN A 12 -4.88 -16.10 -13.21
N CYS A 13 -4.40 -16.22 -11.96
CA CYS A 13 -5.12 -16.90 -10.90
C CYS A 13 -6.46 -16.22 -10.60
N GLN A 14 -6.53 -14.88 -10.54
CA GLN A 14 -7.76 -14.13 -10.31
C GLN A 14 -8.80 -14.36 -11.42
N ALA A 15 -8.38 -14.34 -12.68
CA ALA A 15 -9.28 -14.60 -13.81
C ALA A 15 -9.81 -16.04 -13.82
N SER A 16 -8.93 -17.02 -13.56
CA SER A 16 -9.29 -18.44 -13.49
C SER A 16 -10.18 -18.75 -12.28
N LEU A 17 -9.87 -18.17 -11.12
CA LEU A 17 -10.64 -18.35 -9.89
C LEU A 17 -12.01 -17.67 -9.96
N LYS A 18 -12.14 -16.51 -10.62
CA LYS A 18 -13.46 -15.88 -10.83
C LYS A 18 -14.44 -16.83 -11.54
N LYS A 19 -13.99 -17.50 -12.61
CA LYS A 19 -14.78 -18.50 -13.34
C LYS A 19 -15.08 -19.76 -12.53
N MET A 20 -14.14 -20.19 -11.69
CA MET A 20 -14.34 -21.33 -10.79
C MET A 20 -15.35 -21.04 -9.69
N TYR A 21 -15.33 -19.82 -9.13
CA TYR A 21 -16.26 -19.42 -8.07
C TYR A 21 -17.67 -19.11 -8.59
N GLU A 22 -17.84 -18.67 -9.83
CA GLU A 22 -19.17 -18.58 -10.44
C GLU A 22 -19.93 -19.92 -10.43
N ASN A 23 -19.20 -21.04 -10.38
CA ASN A 23 -19.75 -22.40 -10.39
C ASN A 23 -19.49 -23.18 -9.08
N ALA A 24 -18.99 -22.53 -8.02
CA ALA A 24 -18.58 -23.23 -6.81
C ALA A 24 -19.79 -23.65 -5.95
N PRO A 25 -19.73 -24.85 -5.33
CA PRO A 25 -20.78 -25.30 -4.43
C PRO A 25 -20.86 -24.40 -3.17
N PRO A 26 -22.04 -24.29 -2.55
CA PRO A 26 -22.31 -23.38 -1.43
C PRO A 26 -21.50 -23.64 -0.16
N ASN A 27 -20.66 -24.68 -0.11
CA ASN A 27 -19.86 -25.04 1.06
C ASN A 27 -18.48 -24.35 1.09
N ALA A 28 -18.14 -23.55 0.08
CA ALA A 28 -16.86 -22.85 -0.06
C ALA A 28 -16.85 -21.40 0.48
N GLU A 29 -17.84 -21.00 1.29
CA GLU A 29 -18.15 -19.61 1.65
C GLU A 29 -16.96 -18.80 2.19
N ASN A 30 -16.14 -19.39 3.08
CA ASN A 30 -15.01 -18.67 3.67
C ASN A 30 -13.93 -18.34 2.62
N SER A 31 -13.62 -19.28 1.71
CA SER A 31 -12.63 -19.07 0.64
C SER A 31 -13.12 -18.08 -0.42
N SER A 32 -14.43 -18.04 -0.67
CA SER A 32 -15.04 -17.07 -1.60
C SER A 32 -15.06 -15.64 -1.03
N SER A 33 -15.30 -15.48 0.28
CA SER A 33 -15.25 -14.17 0.95
C SER A 33 -13.83 -13.57 0.90
N ASP A 34 -12.81 -14.38 1.23
CA ASP A 34 -11.41 -13.96 1.19
C ASP A 34 -10.97 -13.59 -0.23
N PHE A 35 -11.33 -14.41 -1.21
CA PHE A 35 -11.00 -14.16 -2.61
C PHE A 35 -11.62 -12.85 -3.13
N PHE A 36 -12.90 -12.62 -2.85
CA PHE A 36 -13.56 -11.39 -3.22
C PHE A 36 -12.91 -10.17 -2.56
N CYS A 37 -12.53 -10.28 -1.27
CA CYS A 37 -11.82 -9.22 -0.57
C CYS A 37 -10.43 -8.95 -1.20
N TYR A 38 -9.66 -9.97 -1.57
CA TYR A 38 -8.41 -9.78 -2.29
C TYR A 38 -8.63 -9.09 -3.64
N ARG A 39 -9.69 -9.44 -4.35
CA ARG A 39 -10.05 -8.82 -5.63
C ARG A 39 -10.39 -7.33 -5.45
N LEU A 40 -11.21 -6.98 -4.45
CA LEU A 40 -11.52 -5.58 -4.15
C LEU A 40 -10.26 -4.78 -3.82
N ALA A 41 -9.40 -5.33 -2.96
CA ALA A 41 -8.14 -4.69 -2.60
C ALA A 41 -7.21 -4.52 -3.81
N TYR A 42 -7.11 -5.54 -4.65
CA TYR A 42 -6.31 -5.50 -5.88
C TYR A 42 -6.82 -4.43 -6.85
N LEU A 43 -8.13 -4.38 -7.10
CA LEU A 43 -8.72 -3.39 -8.02
C LEU A 43 -8.56 -1.97 -7.46
N SER A 44 -8.76 -1.79 -6.15
CA SER A 44 -8.61 -0.49 -5.49
C SER A 44 -7.15 0.00 -5.53
N LEU A 45 -6.21 -0.78 -5.00
CA LEU A 45 -4.78 -0.41 -4.95
C LEU A 45 -4.15 -0.36 -6.35
N GLY A 46 -4.69 -1.15 -7.28
CA GLY A 46 -4.37 -1.13 -8.70
C GLY A 46 -4.90 0.11 -9.43
N GLY A 47 -5.79 0.90 -8.83
CA GLY A 47 -6.42 2.07 -9.46
C GLY A 47 -7.42 1.72 -10.57
N GLN A 48 -7.93 0.48 -10.59
CA GLN A 48 -8.94 0.00 -11.55
C GLN A 48 -10.34 0.33 -11.02
N HIS A 49 -10.64 1.62 -10.87
CA HIS A 49 -11.84 2.11 -10.18
C HIS A 49 -13.15 1.71 -10.88
N ASP A 50 -13.18 1.64 -12.22
CA ASP A 50 -14.36 1.23 -12.98
C ASP A 50 -14.71 -0.26 -12.75
N ALA A 51 -13.68 -1.11 -12.77
CA ALA A 51 -13.83 -2.53 -12.47
C ALA A 51 -14.22 -2.74 -11.00
N LEU A 52 -13.62 -1.98 -10.07
CA LEU A 52 -14.00 -2.00 -8.66
C LEU A 52 -15.47 -1.62 -8.47
N ALA A 53 -15.92 -0.54 -9.11
CA ALA A 53 -17.30 -0.09 -9.05
C ALA A 53 -18.27 -1.15 -9.56
N THR A 54 -17.94 -1.81 -10.67
CA THR A 54 -18.74 -2.90 -11.24
C THR A 54 -18.87 -4.08 -10.27
N GLU A 55 -17.77 -4.53 -9.66
CA GLU A 55 -17.78 -5.62 -8.67
C GLU A 55 -18.64 -5.26 -7.44
N LEU A 56 -18.55 -4.02 -6.96
CA LEU A 56 -19.35 -3.53 -5.83
C LEU A 56 -20.83 -3.40 -6.18
N ILE A 57 -21.18 -2.98 -7.39
CA ILE A 57 -22.56 -2.95 -7.89
C ILE A 57 -23.13 -4.37 -7.96
N CYS A 58 -22.40 -5.32 -8.56
CA CYS A 58 -22.81 -6.72 -8.62
C CYS A 58 -23.06 -7.31 -7.23
N TYR A 59 -22.15 -7.07 -6.29
CA TYR A 59 -22.27 -7.51 -4.90
C TYR A 59 -23.50 -6.89 -4.19
N THR A 60 -23.69 -5.58 -4.31
CA THR A 60 -24.78 -4.85 -3.66
C THR A 60 -26.14 -5.25 -4.23
N SER A 61 -26.25 -5.38 -5.55
CA SER A 61 -27.46 -5.86 -6.23
C SER A 61 -27.81 -7.29 -5.81
N THR A 62 -26.83 -8.18 -5.67
CA THR A 62 -27.05 -9.57 -5.23
C THR A 62 -27.50 -9.66 -3.77
N ILE A 63 -26.99 -8.80 -2.90
CA ILE A 63 -27.43 -8.76 -1.50
C ILE A 63 -28.82 -8.17 -1.37
N THR A 64 -29.17 -7.17 -2.18
CA THR A 64 -30.47 -6.50 -2.14
C THR A 64 -31.57 -7.37 -2.72
N SER A 65 -31.27 -8.15 -3.76
CA SER A 65 -32.22 -9.10 -4.38
C SER A 65 -32.47 -10.38 -3.56
N LYS A 66 -31.77 -10.59 -2.43
CA LYS A 66 -32.06 -11.66 -1.46
C LYS A 66 -33.51 -11.66 -0.93
N SER A 67 -34.25 -10.56 -1.11
CA SER A 67 -35.66 -10.48 -0.72
C SER A 67 -36.62 -11.21 -1.66
N ALA A 68 -36.20 -11.66 -2.85
CA ALA A 68 -37.07 -12.38 -3.79
C ALA A 68 -36.29 -13.43 -4.60
N ASN A 69 -36.37 -14.70 -4.19
CA ASN A 69 -36.16 -15.88 -5.05
C ASN A 69 -34.85 -16.00 -5.87
N SER A 70 -33.68 -16.01 -5.26
CA SER A 70 -32.49 -16.60 -5.92
C SER A 70 -31.73 -17.57 -5.02
N LYS A 71 -31.85 -18.86 -5.32
CA LYS A 71 -30.95 -19.91 -4.84
C LYS A 71 -29.64 -19.80 -5.64
N GLY A 72 -28.51 -19.62 -4.97
CA GLY A 72 -27.21 -20.08 -5.48
C GLY A 72 -26.22 -19.08 -6.09
N SER A 73 -26.20 -17.80 -5.70
CA SER A 73 -25.07 -16.91 -6.09
C SER A 73 -23.97 -16.92 -5.02
N VAL A 74 -22.71 -17.16 -5.39
CA VAL A 74 -21.56 -17.16 -4.47
C VAL A 74 -21.35 -15.81 -3.78
N LEU A 75 -21.75 -14.70 -4.42
CA LEU A 75 -21.73 -13.37 -3.81
C LEU A 75 -22.69 -13.27 -2.61
N SER A 76 -23.67 -14.16 -2.50
CA SER A 76 -24.61 -14.19 -1.39
C SER A 76 -24.00 -14.73 -0.08
N GLY A 77 -22.93 -15.52 -0.14
CA GLY A 77 -22.22 -16.06 1.04
C GLY A 77 -21.16 -15.11 1.60
N ILE A 78 -20.88 -13.99 0.92
CA ILE A 78 -19.84 -13.04 1.32
C ILE A 78 -20.30 -12.18 2.50
N LYS A 79 -19.48 -12.11 3.54
CA LYS A 79 -19.82 -11.39 4.77
C LYS A 79 -19.64 -9.88 4.56
N LYS A 80 -20.69 -9.10 4.80
CA LYS A 80 -20.66 -7.62 4.75
C LYS A 80 -19.55 -7.00 5.60
N LYS A 81 -19.21 -7.64 6.72
CA LYS A 81 -18.13 -7.22 7.62
C LYS A 81 -16.75 -7.29 6.95
N ASP A 82 -16.49 -8.31 6.16
CA ASP A 82 -15.19 -8.54 5.50
C ASP A 82 -14.99 -7.55 4.36
N VAL A 83 -16.05 -7.33 3.57
CA VAL A 83 -16.08 -6.28 2.53
C VAL A 83 -15.84 -4.90 3.15
N ARG A 84 -16.55 -4.56 4.24
CA ARG A 84 -16.35 -3.27 4.93
C ARG A 84 -14.92 -3.11 5.44
N ARG A 85 -14.33 -4.14 6.03
CA ARG A 85 -12.93 -4.11 6.52
C ARG A 85 -11.94 -3.93 5.38
N THR A 86 -12.17 -4.61 4.26
CA THR A 86 -11.34 -4.48 3.06
C THR A 86 -11.41 -3.08 2.49
N LEU A 87 -12.61 -2.50 2.36
CA LEU A 87 -12.77 -1.12 1.89
C LEU A 87 -12.14 -0.10 2.84
N MET A 88 -12.24 -0.31 4.16
CA MET A 88 -11.54 0.54 5.15
C MET A 88 -10.01 0.44 5.00
N LEU A 89 -9.46 -0.76 4.77
CA LEU A 89 -8.03 -0.92 4.47
C LEU A 89 -7.66 -0.16 3.19
N CYS A 90 -8.44 -0.30 2.11
CA CYS A 90 -8.20 0.39 0.85
C CYS A 90 -8.21 1.92 1.01
N GLY A 91 -9.22 2.46 1.69
CA GLY A 91 -9.28 3.90 1.99
C GLY A 91 -8.09 4.38 2.80
N ALA A 92 -7.70 3.64 3.85
CA ALA A 92 -6.53 3.97 4.64
C ALA A 92 -5.22 3.94 3.82
N CYS A 93 -5.09 3.01 2.86
CA CYS A 93 -3.98 2.97 1.92
C CYS A 93 -3.96 4.14 0.94
N GLU A 94 -5.12 4.68 0.54
CA GLU A 94 -5.19 5.89 -0.29
C GLU A 94 -4.80 7.13 0.50
N GLU A 95 -5.29 7.25 1.74
CA GLU A 95 -5.08 8.42 2.61
C GLU A 95 -3.73 8.43 3.34
N GLY A 96 -3.05 7.29 3.44
CA GLY A 96 -1.80 7.16 4.20
C GLY A 96 -2.01 7.01 5.70
N ASP A 97 -3.19 6.59 6.15
CA ASP A 97 -3.47 6.28 7.56
C ASP A 97 -2.81 4.94 7.96
N CYS A 98 -1.52 5.04 8.29
CA CYS A 98 -0.69 3.92 8.71
C CYS A 98 -1.25 3.18 9.94
N PHE A 99 -1.95 3.88 10.83
CA PHE A 99 -2.56 3.27 12.02
C PHE A 99 -3.74 2.37 11.63
N THR A 100 -4.65 2.88 10.79
CA THR A 100 -5.79 2.09 10.31
C THR A 100 -5.34 0.94 9.42
N ILE A 101 -4.31 1.12 8.57
CA ILE A 101 -3.74 0.01 7.78
C ILE A 101 -3.24 -1.10 8.71
N THR A 102 -2.42 -0.78 9.70
CA THR A 102 -1.84 -1.75 10.63
C THR A 102 -2.92 -2.52 11.38
N ARG A 103 -3.92 -1.80 11.92
CA ARG A 103 -5.05 -2.42 12.63
C ARG A 103 -5.91 -3.30 11.71
N SER A 104 -6.11 -2.88 10.47
CA SER A 104 -6.92 -3.63 9.49
C SER A 104 -6.21 -4.90 9.04
N LEU A 105 -4.90 -4.81 8.78
CA LEU A 105 -4.07 -5.95 8.40
C LEU A 105 -3.98 -7.01 9.50
N ALA A 106 -4.00 -6.63 10.79
CA ALA A 106 -4.06 -7.59 11.89
C ALA A 106 -5.36 -8.44 11.89
N ALA A 107 -6.43 -7.95 11.28
CA ALA A 107 -7.73 -8.61 11.24
C ALA A 107 -8.05 -9.30 9.89
N LEU A 108 -7.18 -9.17 8.90
CA LEU A 108 -7.35 -9.70 7.55
C LEU A 108 -6.39 -10.87 7.28
N PRO A 109 -6.72 -11.76 6.33
CA PRO A 109 -5.85 -12.87 5.96
C PRO A 109 -4.43 -12.44 5.55
N ARG A 110 -3.43 -13.31 5.77
CA ARG A 110 -2.01 -13.02 5.50
C ARG A 110 -1.74 -12.56 4.07
N GLY A 111 -2.45 -13.10 3.07
CA GLY A 111 -2.28 -12.68 1.67
C GLY A 111 -2.55 -11.19 1.44
N MET A 112 -3.31 -10.54 2.34
CA MET A 112 -3.59 -9.11 2.25
C MET A 112 -2.35 -8.28 2.57
N HIS A 113 -1.47 -8.76 3.46
CA HIS A 113 -0.20 -8.11 3.77
C HIS A 113 0.70 -8.09 2.54
N SER A 114 0.81 -9.24 1.85
CA SER A 114 1.57 -9.35 0.60
C SER A 114 1.02 -8.46 -0.50
N LEU A 115 -0.31 -8.40 -0.64
CA LEU A 115 -0.97 -7.54 -1.62
C LEU A 115 -0.70 -6.05 -1.35
N VAL A 116 -0.84 -5.60 -0.11
CA VAL A 116 -0.52 -4.21 0.25
C VAL A 116 0.98 -3.94 0.04
N LYS A 117 1.87 -4.87 0.40
CA LYS A 117 3.32 -4.75 0.18
C LYS A 117 3.66 -4.52 -1.29
N ILE A 118 2.99 -5.21 -2.21
CA ILE A 118 3.17 -5.01 -3.67
C ILE A 118 2.86 -3.57 -4.09
N TYR A 119 1.79 -2.98 -3.55
CA TYR A 119 1.36 -1.62 -3.90
C TYR A 119 1.98 -0.52 -3.02
N LEU A 120 2.72 -0.88 -1.98
CA LEU A 120 3.23 0.04 -0.98
C LEU A 120 4.04 1.19 -1.58
N GLN A 121 4.88 0.91 -2.58
CA GLN A 121 5.68 1.96 -3.23
C GLN A 121 4.81 2.98 -3.98
N ARG A 122 3.74 2.52 -4.62
CA ARG A 122 2.75 3.40 -5.26
C ARG A 122 1.99 4.23 -4.22
N CYS A 123 1.62 3.62 -3.10
CA CYS A 123 0.99 4.33 -1.99
C CYS A 123 1.92 5.41 -1.43
N ARG A 124 3.18 5.09 -1.13
CA ARG A 124 4.21 6.04 -0.69
C ARG A 124 4.36 7.22 -1.64
N LEU A 125 4.35 6.96 -2.95
CA LEU A 125 4.43 8.01 -3.96
C LEU A 125 3.22 8.96 -3.89
N ARG A 126 2.00 8.43 -3.74
CA ARG A 126 0.79 9.24 -3.54
C ARG A 126 0.83 10.03 -2.25
N TRP A 127 1.17 9.38 -1.12
CA TRP A 127 1.27 10.05 0.18
C TRP A 127 2.30 11.16 0.15
N LEU A 128 3.46 10.93 -0.49
CA LEU A 128 4.49 11.96 -0.63
C LEU A 128 3.98 13.15 -1.43
N ARG A 129 3.28 12.90 -2.55
CA ARG A 129 2.69 13.98 -3.35
C ARG A 129 1.74 14.82 -2.52
N GLU A 130 0.75 14.19 -1.87
CA GLU A 130 -0.26 14.89 -1.07
C GLU A 130 0.37 15.64 0.12
N LEU A 131 1.36 15.04 0.78
CA LEU A 131 2.13 15.67 1.85
C LEU A 131 2.79 16.97 1.36
N LEU A 132 3.40 16.93 0.17
CA LEU A 132 4.17 18.06 -0.37
C LEU A 132 3.30 19.18 -0.96
N VAL A 133 2.04 18.91 -1.33
CA VAL A 133 1.10 19.94 -1.80
C VAL A 133 0.97 21.07 -0.76
N GLY A 134 0.87 20.69 0.52
CA GLY A 134 0.69 21.62 1.64
C GLY A 134 1.98 22.19 2.24
N LEU A 135 3.15 21.73 1.81
CA LEU A 135 4.44 22.14 2.39
C LEU A 135 5.16 23.17 1.53
N ARG A 136 5.92 24.05 2.19
CA ARG A 136 6.75 25.09 1.56
C ARG A 136 8.09 25.18 2.27
N GLY A 137 9.13 25.55 1.52
CA GLY A 137 10.48 25.72 2.06
C GLY A 137 11.22 24.41 2.32
N MET A 138 12.09 24.42 3.34
CA MET A 138 12.92 23.29 3.70
C MET A 138 12.18 22.33 4.63
N VAL A 139 12.14 21.07 4.26
CA VAL A 139 11.47 20.00 5.03
C VAL A 139 12.51 18.96 5.43
N SER A 140 12.48 18.53 6.68
CA SER A 140 13.37 17.50 7.17
C SER A 140 13.15 16.17 6.44
N VAL A 141 14.23 15.52 5.98
CA VAL A 141 14.16 14.18 5.39
C VAL A 141 13.67 13.15 6.41
N ARG A 142 13.93 13.35 7.70
CA ARG A 142 13.38 12.53 8.79
C ARG A 142 11.86 12.56 8.80
N PHE A 143 11.28 13.75 8.69
CA PHE A 143 9.83 13.93 8.65
C PHE A 143 9.23 13.15 7.47
N ILE A 144 9.82 13.30 6.27
CA ILE A 144 9.41 12.55 5.07
C ILE A 144 9.53 11.03 5.30
N THR A 145 10.67 10.57 5.82
CA THR A 145 10.94 9.15 6.09
C THR A 145 9.91 8.56 7.07
N SER A 146 9.52 9.33 8.09
CA SER A 146 8.47 8.95 9.05
C SER A 146 7.10 8.87 8.39
N CYS A 147 6.70 9.86 7.60
CA CYS A 147 5.40 9.89 6.91
C CYS A 147 5.26 8.76 5.88
N LEU A 148 6.35 8.30 5.28
CA LEU A 148 6.35 7.20 4.31
C LEU A 148 6.46 5.81 4.96
N GLY A 149 6.52 5.73 6.29
CA GLY A 149 6.56 4.46 7.02
C GLY A 149 7.85 3.68 6.82
N PHE A 150 9.00 4.37 6.66
CA PHE A 150 10.32 3.73 6.57
C PHE A 150 11.01 3.58 7.94
N LEU A 151 10.46 4.18 8.99
CA LEU A 151 10.96 4.02 10.36
C LEU A 151 10.46 2.70 10.97
N PRO A 152 11.23 2.08 11.89
CA PRO A 152 10.85 0.83 12.52
C PRO A 152 9.60 1.02 13.40
N THR A 153 8.69 0.06 13.33
CA THR A 153 7.47 0.02 14.14
C THR A 153 7.69 -0.71 15.46
N ASN A 154 8.62 -1.67 15.48
CA ASN A 154 9.03 -2.37 16.69
C ASN A 154 10.56 -2.49 16.76
N THR A 155 11.16 -1.83 17.74
CA THR A 155 12.62 -1.82 17.96
C THR A 155 13.09 -3.01 18.81
N THR A 156 12.17 -3.72 19.45
CA THR A 156 12.47 -4.84 20.36
C THR A 156 11.58 -6.03 20.03
N THR A 157 11.89 -6.74 18.94
CA THR A 157 11.28 -8.07 18.75
C THR A 157 11.96 -9.10 19.67
N PRO A 158 11.29 -10.22 20.04
CA PRO A 158 11.86 -11.26 20.89
C PRO A 158 13.17 -11.87 20.35
N LYS A 159 13.45 -11.69 19.05
CA LYS A 159 14.65 -12.16 18.37
C LYS A 159 15.77 -11.10 18.30
N GLY A 160 15.57 -9.91 18.88
CA GLY A 160 16.50 -8.78 18.78
C GLY A 160 16.51 -8.10 17.41
N SER A 161 15.67 -8.54 16.47
CA SER A 161 15.53 -7.92 15.14
C SER A 161 14.61 -6.70 15.20
N LYS A 162 14.87 -5.70 14.35
CA LYS A 162 13.95 -4.56 14.14
C LYS A 162 12.91 -4.96 13.10
N GLU A 163 11.64 -4.68 13.38
CA GLU A 163 10.54 -4.90 12.45
C GLU A 163 10.17 -3.57 11.78
N PHE A 164 10.15 -3.60 10.45
CA PHE A 164 9.77 -2.47 9.62
C PHE A 164 8.41 -2.78 9.00
N TRP A 165 7.50 -1.83 9.17
CA TRP A 165 6.08 -1.93 8.87
C TRP A 165 5.68 -3.03 7.88
N LEU A 166 5.82 -2.77 6.57
CA LEU A 166 5.54 -3.74 5.50
C LEU A 166 6.79 -4.11 4.71
N ASP A 167 7.91 -3.44 4.96
CA ASP A 167 9.18 -3.75 4.32
C ASP A 167 9.83 -5.00 4.93
N GLY A 168 9.46 -5.38 6.16
CA GLY A 168 9.95 -6.57 6.84
C GLY A 168 11.21 -6.29 7.64
N SER A 169 12.36 -6.69 7.11
CA SER A 169 13.65 -6.56 7.78
C SER A 169 14.36 -5.22 7.51
N CYS A 170 15.34 -4.87 8.35
CA CYS A 170 16.17 -3.67 8.16
C CYS A 170 16.84 -3.59 6.78
N PRO A 171 17.45 -4.68 6.24
CA PRO A 171 18.03 -4.65 4.90
C PRO A 171 16.98 -4.40 3.80
N GLU A 172 15.80 -5.01 3.92
CA GLU A 172 14.70 -4.80 2.96
C GLU A 172 14.18 -3.38 3.00
N ALA A 173 13.97 -2.80 4.20
CA ALA A 173 13.54 -1.41 4.37
C ALA A 173 14.57 -0.42 3.82
N ARG A 174 15.86 -0.66 4.07
CA ARG A 174 16.95 0.15 3.50
C ARG A 174 16.94 0.11 1.98
N ASN A 175 16.80 -1.08 1.40
CA ASN A 175 16.75 -1.23 -0.05
C ASN A 175 15.51 -0.56 -0.64
N ALA A 176 14.34 -0.74 0.00
CA ALA A 176 13.10 -0.09 -0.38
C ALA A 176 13.20 1.45 -0.33
N PHE A 177 13.83 2.00 0.70
CA PHE A 177 14.10 3.43 0.83
C PHE A 177 14.96 3.94 -0.31
N LYS A 178 16.09 3.27 -0.58
CA LYS A 178 17.01 3.64 -1.66
C LYS A 178 16.32 3.60 -3.02
N LEU A 179 15.67 2.48 -3.33
CA LEU A 179 14.95 2.27 -4.59
C LEU A 179 13.83 3.30 -4.79
N PHE A 180 13.15 3.72 -3.72
CA PHE A 180 12.09 4.73 -3.81
C PHE A 180 12.62 6.09 -4.28
N PHE A 181 13.71 6.58 -3.70
CA PHE A 181 14.29 7.87 -4.11
C PHE A 181 14.99 7.79 -5.48
N GLU A 182 15.61 6.65 -5.81
CA GLU A 182 16.14 6.39 -7.16
C GLU A 182 15.03 6.37 -8.22
N MET A 183 13.88 5.75 -7.91
CA MET A 183 12.73 5.66 -8.79
C MET A 183 12.19 7.04 -9.19
N ILE A 184 12.06 7.97 -8.24
CA ILE A 184 11.64 9.35 -8.50
C ILE A 184 12.79 10.26 -8.97
N LYS A 185 13.99 9.70 -9.19
CA LYS A 185 15.22 10.42 -9.60
C LYS A 185 15.57 11.59 -8.67
N PHE A 186 15.28 11.45 -7.38
CA PHE A 186 15.59 12.48 -6.41
C PHE A 186 16.90 12.16 -5.69
N THR A 187 17.85 13.09 -5.74
CA THR A 187 19.12 12.97 -5.03
C THR A 187 18.96 13.43 -3.59
N LEU A 188 19.09 12.49 -2.65
CA LEU A 188 19.11 12.80 -1.23
C LEU A 188 20.36 13.62 -0.86
N PRO A 189 20.30 14.47 0.18
CA PRO A 189 21.48 15.13 0.72
C PRO A 189 22.57 14.12 1.08
N PRO A 190 23.86 14.42 0.83
CA PRO A 190 24.96 13.47 1.04
C PRO A 190 25.13 13.03 2.50
N ASP A 191 24.72 13.89 3.43
CA ASP A 191 24.76 13.59 4.86
C ASP A 191 23.59 12.74 5.34
N CYS A 192 22.51 12.67 4.55
CA CYS A 192 21.34 11.87 4.85
C CYS A 192 21.62 10.40 4.55
N SER A 193 21.39 9.54 5.55
CA SER A 193 21.42 8.08 5.35
C SER A 193 20.35 7.40 6.18
N PHE A 194 19.81 6.31 5.62
CA PHE A 194 18.82 5.48 6.31
C PHE A 194 19.31 5.06 7.71
N ASP A 195 20.57 4.63 7.83
CA ASP A 195 21.14 4.17 9.10
C ASP A 195 21.24 5.25 10.17
N LYS A 196 21.58 6.49 9.78
CA LYS A 196 21.59 7.62 10.70
C LYS A 196 20.18 7.89 11.22
N GLU A 197 19.17 7.84 10.37
CA GLU A 197 17.78 8.05 10.78
C GLU A 197 17.25 6.97 11.72
N ILE A 198 17.61 5.70 11.48
CA ILE A 198 17.24 4.61 12.39
C ILE A 198 17.91 4.80 13.75
N LYS A 199 19.22 5.10 13.80
CA LYS A 199 19.93 5.33 15.07
C LYS A 199 19.35 6.50 15.86
N ARG A 200 19.06 7.62 15.20
CA ARG A 200 18.38 8.78 15.82
C ARG A 200 17.02 8.39 16.40
N ASN A 201 16.25 7.57 15.68
CA ASN A 201 14.95 7.09 16.16
C ASN A 201 15.09 6.23 17.43
N GLU A 202 16.11 5.38 17.50
CA GLU A 202 16.39 4.55 18.68
C GLU A 202 16.81 5.38 19.89
N MET A 203 17.69 6.36 19.70
CA MET A 203 18.10 7.26 20.78
C MET A 203 16.90 8.00 21.36
N LYS A 204 15.97 8.46 20.50
CA LYS A 204 14.72 9.10 20.93
C LYS A 204 13.83 8.15 21.74
N LEU A 205 13.68 6.90 21.32
CA LEU A 205 12.88 5.90 22.03
C LEU A 205 13.49 5.48 23.37
N ASN A 206 14.82 5.47 23.45
CA ASN A 206 15.56 5.10 24.67
C ASN A 206 15.75 6.27 25.65
N GLY A 207 15.19 7.45 25.36
CA GLY A 207 15.28 8.63 26.22
C GLY A 207 16.65 9.31 26.25
N THR A 208 17.57 8.93 25.36
CA THR A 208 18.88 9.55 25.24
C THR A 208 18.75 10.79 24.33
N GLN A 209 18.63 11.98 24.92
CA GLN A 209 18.62 13.23 24.16
C GLN A 209 20.02 13.51 23.58
N GLU A 210 20.12 13.61 22.26
CA GLU A 210 21.22 14.36 21.65
C GLU A 210 20.95 15.86 21.78
N SER A 211 21.91 16.57 22.38
CA SER A 211 22.02 18.03 22.36
C SER A 211 22.60 18.54 21.03
N GLN A 212 22.38 17.85 19.92
CA GLN A 212 22.79 18.30 18.59
C GLN A 212 21.60 18.93 17.89
N SER A 213 21.73 20.22 17.63
CA SER A 213 20.85 21.01 16.77
C SER A 213 20.43 20.20 15.55
N ASP A 214 19.13 20.16 15.25
CA ASP A 214 18.58 19.81 13.93
C ASP A 214 19.32 20.64 12.88
N SER A 215 20.43 20.11 12.39
CA SER A 215 21.25 20.75 11.38
C SER A 215 20.42 20.78 10.11
N ALA A 216 20.31 21.95 9.51
CA ALA A 216 19.69 22.14 8.19
C ALA A 216 20.30 21.24 7.08
N ALA A 217 21.38 20.51 7.35
CA ALA A 217 22.04 19.55 6.46
C ALA A 217 21.13 18.38 6.01
N ASP A 218 20.14 17.99 6.82
CA ASP A 218 19.22 16.89 6.49
C ASP A 218 17.85 17.38 6.02
N ALA A 219 17.77 18.61 5.52
CA ALA A 219 16.55 19.19 4.97
C ALA A 219 16.60 19.25 3.44
N VAL A 220 15.44 19.06 2.82
CA VAL A 220 15.26 19.13 1.36
C VAL A 220 14.25 20.21 1.02
N ASN A 221 14.41 20.83 -0.14
CA ASN A 221 13.42 21.78 -0.64
C ASN A 221 12.15 21.02 -1.07
N ALA A 222 11.02 21.33 -0.43
CA ALA A 222 9.73 20.68 -0.67
C ALA A 222 9.26 20.80 -2.12
N GLU A 223 9.48 21.95 -2.75
CA GLU A 223 9.06 22.22 -4.13
C GLU A 223 9.90 21.42 -5.13
N ALA A 224 11.22 21.33 -4.90
CA ALA A 224 12.10 20.50 -5.72
C ALA A 224 11.72 19.01 -5.63
N LEU A 225 11.44 18.51 -4.42
CA LEU A 225 10.98 17.14 -4.24
C LEU A 225 9.59 16.91 -4.86
N PHE A 226 8.66 17.85 -4.70
CA PHE A 226 7.33 17.78 -5.30
C PHE A 226 7.42 17.66 -6.83
N LYS A 227 8.29 18.47 -7.45
CA LYS A 227 8.52 18.42 -8.90
C LYS A 227 8.99 17.03 -9.35
N CYS A 228 9.96 16.43 -8.67
CA CYS A 228 10.41 15.07 -9.01
C CYS A 228 9.29 14.02 -8.88
N VAL A 229 8.45 14.13 -7.85
CA VAL A 229 7.30 13.23 -7.63
C VAL A 229 6.25 13.40 -8.72
N ASP A 230 5.90 14.64 -9.07
CA ASP A 230 4.86 14.94 -10.06
C ASP A 230 5.32 14.59 -11.48
N GLU A 231 6.59 14.82 -11.82
CA GLU A 231 7.21 14.35 -13.07
C GLU A 231 7.16 12.83 -13.19
N TYR A 232 7.46 12.10 -12.11
CA TYR A 232 7.41 10.63 -12.11
C TYR A 232 5.97 10.11 -12.25
N ILE A 233 5.00 10.71 -11.56
CA ILE A 233 3.58 10.36 -11.72
C ILE A 233 3.09 10.64 -13.13
N THR A 234 3.47 11.77 -13.71
CA THR A 234 3.14 12.12 -15.10
C THR A 234 3.74 11.11 -16.07
N PHE A 235 5.00 10.69 -15.86
CA PHE A 235 5.64 9.63 -16.64
C PHE A 235 4.89 8.29 -16.55
N LEU A 236 4.37 7.92 -15.38
CA LEU A 236 3.55 6.72 -15.25
C LEU A 236 2.22 6.83 -16.01
N GLY A 237 1.60 8.02 -16.00
CA GLY A 237 0.38 8.31 -16.76
C GLY A 237 0.60 8.23 -18.28
N THR A 238 1.61 8.93 -18.80
CA THR A 238 1.92 8.92 -20.24
C THR A 238 2.30 7.54 -20.75
N ARG A 239 2.90 6.69 -19.91
CA ARG A 239 3.22 5.30 -20.27
C ARG A 239 2.01 4.37 -20.25
N ALA A 240 0.98 4.69 -19.47
CA ALA A 240 -0.31 4.01 -19.53
C ALA A 240 -1.06 4.41 -20.82
N ASP A 241 -1.04 5.70 -21.17
CA ASP A 241 -1.65 6.22 -22.40
C ASP A 241 -0.91 5.75 -23.67
N SER A 242 0.42 5.64 -23.64
CA SER A 242 1.21 5.13 -24.78
C SER A 242 0.94 3.66 -25.08
N LYS A 243 0.51 2.88 -24.07
CA LYS A 243 0.08 1.48 -24.25
C LYS A 243 -1.34 1.38 -24.82
N LEU A 244 -2.15 2.42 -24.68
CA LEU A 244 -3.46 2.54 -25.34
C LEU A 244 -3.32 2.99 -26.80
N SER A 245 -2.25 3.71 -27.16
CA SER A 245 -2.00 4.20 -28.52
C SER A 245 -1.18 3.24 -29.42
N THR A 246 -0.90 2.01 -28.97
CA THR A 246 -0.20 0.98 -29.76
C THR A 246 -1.11 -0.20 -30.13
N VAL A 247 -2.40 0.08 -30.26
CA VAL A 247 -3.39 -0.84 -30.86
C VAL A 247 -3.98 -0.13 -32.09
N GLU A 248 -3.20 -0.10 -33.17
CA GLU A 248 -3.70 0.05 -34.54
C GLU A 248 -3.45 -1.26 -35.28
#